data_AF-A0A1V4IHE6-F1
#
_entry.id   AF-A0A1V4IHE6-F1
#
_cell.length_a   1.000
_cell.length_b   1.000
_cell.length_c   1.000
_cell.angle_alpha   90.00
_cell.angle_beta   90.00
_cell.angle_gamma   90.00
#
_symmetry.space_group_name_H-M   'P 1'
#
loop_
_entity.id
_entity.type
_entity.pdbx_description
1 polymer ?
#
loop_
_entity_poly.entity_id
_entity_poly.type
_entity_poly.pdbx_seq_one_letter_code
_entity_poly.pdbx_strand_id
1 'polypeptide(L)'
;MYIYRHLLAQANPWTAAYIQAKGDVIADLHEDLAAEQKARATYEWLINLTDEPQIKEILKFLREREVVHYQRFGECLEHVQDVVCIKK
;
A
#
# COMPACT_ATOMS: atom_id res chain seq x y z
N MET A 1 -28.02 18.96 0.19
CA MET A 1 -27.63 17.53 0.23
C MET A 1 -26.18 17.44 -0.23
N TYR A 2 -25.24 17.46 0.72
CA TYR A 2 -23.80 17.45 0.41
C TYR A 2 -23.34 16.00 0.23
N ILE A 3 -23.09 15.63 -1.01
CA ILE A 3 -22.56 14.32 -1.37
C ILE A 3 -21.04 14.40 -1.11
N TYR A 4 -20.55 13.68 -0.10
CA TYR A 4 -19.14 13.59 0.22
C TYR A 4 -18.36 13.15 -1.03
N ARG A 5 -17.53 14.05 -1.56
CA ARG A 5 -16.78 13.82 -2.79
C ARG A 5 -15.56 12.97 -2.45
N HIS A 6 -15.54 11.73 -2.94
CA HIS A 6 -14.44 10.75 -2.76
C HIS A 6 -13.29 11.09 -3.71
N LEU A 7 -12.66 12.25 -3.48
CA LEU A 7 -11.56 12.75 -4.29
C LEU A 7 -10.24 12.53 -3.58
N LEU A 8 -9.21 12.26 -4.37
CA LEU A 8 -7.81 12.35 -3.94
C LEU A 8 -7.39 13.82 -3.80
N ALA A 9 -6.19 14.06 -3.26
CA ALA A 9 -5.68 15.39 -2.94
C ALA A 9 -5.71 16.40 -4.13
N GLN A 10 -5.69 15.92 -5.37
CA GLN A 10 -5.75 16.75 -6.59
C GLN A 10 -7.15 16.83 -7.21
N ALA A 11 -8.19 16.56 -6.42
CA ALA A 11 -9.58 16.51 -6.88
C ALA A 11 -9.89 15.44 -7.94
N ASN A 12 -8.99 14.48 -8.16
CA ASN A 12 -9.23 13.32 -9.00
C ASN A 12 -10.12 12.32 -8.24
N PRO A 13 -11.25 11.89 -8.82
CA PRO A 13 -12.08 10.88 -8.18
C PRO A 13 -11.32 9.57 -8.06
N TRP A 14 -11.53 8.85 -6.96
CA TRP A 14 -11.12 7.46 -6.90
C TRP A 14 -11.75 6.68 -8.06
N THR A 15 -10.98 5.77 -8.65
CA THR A 15 -11.45 4.87 -9.71
C THR A 15 -10.89 3.46 -9.51
N ALA A 16 -11.62 2.45 -9.98
CA ALA A 16 -11.18 1.06 -9.97
C ALA A 16 -9.88 0.84 -10.76
N ALA A 17 -9.51 1.76 -11.66
CA ALA A 17 -8.23 1.71 -12.37
C ALA A 17 -6.98 1.79 -11.46
N TYR A 18 -7.14 2.17 -10.19
CA TYR A 18 -6.07 2.12 -9.19
C TYR A 18 -5.84 0.74 -8.59
N ILE A 19 -6.74 -0.21 -8.82
CA ILE A 19 -6.56 -1.61 -8.47
C ILE A 19 -5.79 -2.25 -9.63
N GLN A 20 -4.70 -2.95 -9.31
CA GLN A 20 -4.03 -3.84 -10.25
C GLN A 20 -4.29 -5.28 -9.81
N ALA A 21 -4.64 -6.11 -10.77
CA ALA A 21 -4.92 -7.53 -10.57
C ALA A 21 -4.73 -8.22 -11.92
N LYS A 22 -3.54 -8.78 -12.13
CA LYS A 22 -3.18 -9.46 -13.36
C LYS A 22 -3.69 -10.91 -13.39
N GLY A 23 -3.95 -11.49 -12.20
CA GLY A 23 -4.31 -12.89 -12.03
C GLY A 23 -3.10 -13.84 -12.08
N ASP A 24 -1.89 -13.28 -12.14
CA ASP A 24 -0.64 -13.99 -11.90
C ASP A 24 -0.19 -13.66 -10.49
N VAL A 25 -0.21 -14.65 -9.60
CA VAL A 25 0.02 -14.44 -8.16
C VAL A 25 1.38 -13.83 -7.84
N ILE A 26 2.42 -14.09 -8.64
CA ILE A 26 3.75 -13.50 -8.44
C ILE A 26 3.75 -12.03 -8.83
N ALA A 27 3.18 -11.70 -10.00
CA ALA A 27 3.02 -10.32 -10.44
C ALA A 27 2.16 -9.51 -9.46
N ASP A 28 1.03 -10.06 -9.02
CA ASP A 28 0.11 -9.40 -8.09
C ASP A 28 0.80 -9.12 -6.73
N LEU A 29 1.57 -10.08 -6.19
CA LEU A 29 2.34 -9.87 -4.95
C LEU A 29 3.45 -8.81 -5.09
N HIS A 30 4.07 -8.69 -6.27
CA HIS A 30 5.02 -7.60 -6.55
C HIS A 30 4.33 -6.24 -6.62
N GLU A 31 3.11 -6.18 -7.16
CA GLU A 31 2.30 -4.97 -7.18
C GLU A 31 1.91 -4.54 -5.76
N ASP A 32 1.52 -5.48 -4.89
CA ASP A 32 1.24 -5.24 -3.47
C ASP A 32 2.47 -4.71 -2.73
N LEU A 33 3.63 -5.37 -2.87
CA LEU A 33 4.90 -4.89 -2.31
C LEU A 33 5.23 -3.45 -2.74
N ALA A 34 5.01 -3.12 -4.02
CA ALA A 34 5.22 -1.78 -4.53
C ALA A 34 4.20 -0.77 -3.98
N ALA A 35 2.95 -1.18 -3.79
CA ALA A 35 1.89 -0.36 -3.21
C ALA A 35 2.24 0.04 -1.76
N GLU A 36 2.69 -0.91 -0.93
CA GLU A 36 3.03 -0.62 0.47
C GLU A 36 4.26 0.28 0.60
N GLN A 37 5.26 0.15 -0.27
CA GLN A 37 6.38 1.10 -0.29
C GLN A 37 5.95 2.52 -0.69
N LYS A 38 5.03 2.66 -1.64
CA LYS A 38 4.47 3.97 -2.02
C LYS A 38 3.65 4.57 -0.88
N ALA A 39 2.84 3.77 -0.18
CA ALA A 39 2.08 4.21 0.99
C ALA A 39 3.01 4.65 2.12
N ARG A 40 4.02 3.85 2.48
CA ARG A 40 5.04 4.20 3.48
C ARG A 40 5.74 5.53 3.17
N ALA A 41 6.17 5.73 1.91
CA ALA A 41 6.82 6.97 1.48
C ALA A 41 5.86 8.17 1.55
N THR A 42 4.59 7.97 1.20
CA THR A 42 3.55 8.99 1.32
C THR A 42 3.35 9.41 2.78
N TYR A 43 3.24 8.45 3.71
CA TYR A 43 3.10 8.77 5.13
C TYR A 43 4.33 9.45 5.71
N GLU A 44 5.54 9.03 5.34
CA GLU A 44 6.79 9.74 5.71
C GLU A 44 6.74 11.21 5.29
N TRP A 45 6.31 11.49 4.05
CA TRP A 45 6.18 12.86 3.58
C TRP A 45 5.11 13.65 4.33
N LEU A 46 3.94 13.06 4.58
CA LEU A 46 2.85 13.69 5.33
C LEU A 46 3.24 14.03 6.78
N ILE A 47 4.04 13.19 7.45
CA ILE A 47 4.55 13.46 8.81
C ILE A 47 5.37 14.75 8.84
N ASN A 48 6.13 15.03 7.77
CA ASN A 48 6.97 16.23 7.65
C ASN A 48 6.18 17.49 7.25
N LEU A 49 4.91 17.37 6.86
CA LEU A 49 4.07 18.49 6.43
C LEU A 49 3.14 19.06 7.50
N THR A 50 2.99 18.37 8.63
CA THR A 50 2.14 18.82 9.74
C THR A 50 2.98 19.03 10.98
N ASP A 51 2.51 19.87 11.90
CA ASP A 51 3.04 19.99 13.26
C ASP A 51 2.07 19.48 14.33
N GLU A 52 0.86 19.06 13.94
CA GLU A 52 -0.16 18.60 14.86
C GLU A 52 0.22 17.20 15.43
N PRO A 53 0.37 17.05 16.76
CA PRO A 53 0.86 15.82 17.37
C PRO A 53 -0.03 14.59 17.14
N GLN A 54 -1.35 14.73 17.20
CA GLN A 54 -2.29 13.60 17.08
C GLN A 54 -2.29 13.02 15.66
N ILE A 55 -2.19 13.87 14.64
CA ILE A 55 -2.02 13.47 13.24
C ILE A 55 -0.68 12.74 13.06
N LYS A 56 0.41 13.25 13.65
CA LYS A 56 1.72 12.58 13.58
C LYS A 56 1.68 11.18 14.21
N GLU A 57 0.95 10.99 15.31
CA GLU A 57 0.80 9.68 15.95
C GLU A 57 0.09 8.68 15.02
N ILE A 58 -1.02 9.09 14.42
CA ILE A 58 -1.78 8.27 13.46
C ILE A 58 -0.91 7.92 12.24
N LEU A 59 -0.22 8.90 11.66
CA LEU A 59 0.63 8.67 10.49
C LEU A 59 1.81 7.77 10.78
N LYS A 60 2.42 7.86 11.98
CA LYS A 60 3.49 6.94 12.41
C LYS A 60 2.99 5.51 12.53
N PHE A 61 1.79 5.33 13.11
CA PHE A 61 1.16 4.01 13.19
C PHE A 61 0.91 3.41 11.79
N LEU A 62 0.33 4.18 10.87
CA LEU A 62 0.09 3.73 9.51
C LEU A 62 1.40 3.40 8.78
N ARG A 63 2.41 4.26 8.89
CA ARG A 63 3.73 4.03 8.30
C ARG A 63 4.37 2.72 8.77
N GLU A 64 4.29 2.41 10.06
CA GLU A 64 4.84 1.17 10.61
C GLU A 64 4.07 -0.06 10.10
N ARG A 65 2.74 0.04 9.97
CA ARG A 65 1.94 -1.03 9.37
C ARG A 65 2.36 -1.34 7.94
N GLU A 66 2.74 -0.35 7.14
CA GLU A 66 3.20 -0.61 5.77
C GLU A 66 4.54 -1.36 5.72
N VAL A 67 5.39 -1.22 6.74
CA VAL A 67 6.59 -2.07 6.88
C VAL A 67 6.18 -3.51 7.14
N VAL A 68 5.20 -3.73 8.03
CA VAL A 68 4.69 -5.07 8.34
C VAL A 68 4.00 -5.69 7.12
N HIS A 69 3.12 -4.95 6.41
CA HIS A 69 2.47 -5.44 5.21
C HIS A 69 3.50 -5.83 4.14
N TYR A 70 4.51 -4.98 3.90
CA TYR A 70 5.60 -5.29 2.96
C TYR A 70 6.32 -6.59 3.32
N GLN A 71 6.66 -6.79 4.60
CA GLN A 71 7.28 -8.03 5.04
C GLN A 71 6.38 -9.25 4.82
N ARG A 72 5.08 -9.16 5.16
CA ARG A 72 4.14 -10.27 4.98
C ARG A 72 3.89 -10.62 3.52
N PHE A 73 3.83 -9.64 2.62
CA PHE A 73 3.76 -9.91 1.18
C PHE A 73 5.06 -10.51 0.66
N GLY A 74 6.22 -10.11 1.18
CA GLY A 74 7.51 -10.71 0.86
C GLY A 74 7.60 -12.18 1.27
N GLU A 75 7.23 -12.50 2.51
CA GLU A 75 7.13 -13.88 3.01
C GLU A 75 6.16 -14.72 2.14
N CYS A 76 5.02 -14.13 1.76
CA CYS A 76 4.05 -14.80 0.87
C CYS A 76 4.66 -15.08 -0.51
N LEU A 77 5.38 -14.12 -1.08
CA LEU A 77 6.05 -14.25 -2.37
C LEU A 77 7.09 -15.37 -2.36
N GLU A 78 7.92 -15.44 -1.32
CA GLU A 78 8.89 -16.53 -1.16
C GLU A 78 8.19 -17.90 -1.12
N HIS A 79 7.16 -18.05 -0.29
CA HIS A 79 6.40 -19.30 -0.23
C HIS A 79 5.75 -19.70 -1.55
N VAL A 80 5.17 -18.74 -2.28
CA VAL A 80 4.54 -19.00 -3.59
C VAL A 80 5.59 -19.43 -4.61
N GLN A 81 6.74 -18.77 -4.65
CA GLN A 81 7.83 -19.11 -5.54
C GLN A 81 8.39 -20.51 -5.26
N ASP A 82 8.55 -20.89 -3.99
CA ASP A 82 8.97 -22.24 -3.61
C ASP A 82 7.98 -23.30 -4.11
N VAL A 83 6.68 -23.10 -3.89
CA VAL A 83 5.63 -24.02 -4.35
C VAL A 83 5.60 -24.14 -5.87
N VAL A 84 5.81 -23.03 -6.59
CA VAL A 84 5.85 -23.04 -8.07
C VAL A 84 7.13 -23.72 -8.58
N CYS A 85 8.28 -23.50 -7.94
CA CYS A 85 9.54 -24.12 -8.30
C CYS A 85 9.55 -25.64 -8.03
N ILE A 86 8.91 -26.11 -6.95
CA ILE A 86 8.76 -27.55 -6.66
C ILE A 86 7.89 -28.28 -7.71
N LYS A 87 7.02 -27.55 -8.42
CA LYS A 87 6.14 -28.12 -9.46
C LYS A 87 6.77 -28.19 -10.86
N LYS A 88 8.04 -27.80 -11.02
CA LYS A 88 8.81 -27.98 -12.26
C LYS A 88 9.69 -29.22 -12.18
#